data_AF-A0A428K2A8-F1
#
_entry.id   AF-A0A428K2A8-F1
#
_cell.length_a   1.000
_cell.length_b   1.000
_cell.length_c   1.000
_cell.angle_alpha   90.00
_cell.angle_beta   90.00
_cell.angle_gamma   90.00
#
_symmetry.space_group_name_H-M   'P 1'
#
loop_
_entity.id
_entity.type
_entity.pdbx_description
1 polymer ?
#
loop_
_entity_poly.entity_id
_entity_poly.type
_entity_poly.pdbx_seq_one_letter_code
_entity_poly.pdbx_strand_id
1 'polypeptide(L)'
;MWKYFFAWFPMVLIAIINGLFREKVIANKLNELQAHQLSTLSMIIFFGIYVWVLFKIFKPESTNQTLLIGLLWLVLTVIFEFLFGHYVVGHPWNKLLLDYNILKGRVWPLFLIWITISPYVIYHLQK
;
A
#
# COMPACT_ATOMS: atom_id res chain seq x y z
N MET A 1 -16.32 7.72 -8.58
CA MET A 1 -14.84 7.78 -8.47
C MET A 1 -14.34 8.72 -7.38
N TRP A 2 -14.87 9.94 -7.22
CA TRP A 2 -14.41 10.90 -6.17
C TRP A 2 -14.34 10.32 -4.74
N LYS A 3 -15.36 9.57 -4.31
CA LYS A 3 -15.34 8.89 -2.99
C LYS A 3 -14.12 7.99 -2.81
N TYR A 4 -13.69 7.29 -3.87
CA TYR A 4 -12.53 6.40 -3.84
C TYR A 4 -11.20 7.16 -3.96
N PHE A 5 -11.19 8.31 -4.64
CA PHE A 5 -10.05 9.22 -4.60
C PHE A 5 -9.81 9.69 -3.16
N PHE A 6 -10.84 10.16 -2.45
CA PHE A 6 -10.68 10.59 -1.06
C PHE A 6 -10.42 9.43 -0.09
N ALA A 7 -10.94 8.24 -0.37
CA ALA A 7 -10.62 7.03 0.39
C ALA A 7 -9.13 6.66 0.32
N TRP A 8 -8.34 7.23 -0.60
CA TRP A 8 -6.91 7.01 -0.62
C TRP A 8 -6.15 7.70 0.52
N PHE A 9 -6.61 8.85 1.03
CA PHE A 9 -5.89 9.56 2.09
C PHE A 9 -5.79 8.78 3.42
N PRO A 10 -6.83 8.11 3.93
CA PRO A 10 -6.69 7.20 5.07
C PRO A 10 -5.64 6.12 4.86
N MET A 11 -5.46 5.65 3.63
CA MET A 11 -4.47 4.61 3.31
C MET A 11 -3.03 5.14 3.44
N VAL A 12 -2.81 6.42 3.11
CA VAL A 12 -1.53 7.09 3.37
C VAL A 12 -1.21 7.12 4.86
N LEU A 13 -2.21 7.43 5.70
CA LEU A 13 -2.02 7.42 7.16
C LEU A 13 -1.66 6.04 7.67
N ILE A 14 -2.36 4.99 7.20
CA ILE A 14 -2.02 3.60 7.50
C ILE A 14 -0.58 3.30 7.10
N ALA A 15 -0.15 3.75 5.90
CA ALA A 15 1.19 3.50 5.40
C ALA A 15 2.28 4.18 6.24
N ILE A 16 2.07 5.45 6.63
CA ILE A 16 3.00 6.20 7.49
C ILE A 16 3.09 5.53 8.86
N ILE A 17 1.97 5.17 9.47
CA ILE A 17 1.95 4.48 10.78
C ILE A 17 2.70 3.16 10.70
N ASN A 18 2.47 2.37 9.64
CA ASN A 18 3.14 1.09 9.43
C ASN A 18 4.66 1.26 9.23
N GLY A 19 5.08 2.28 8.48
CA GLY A 19 6.50 2.63 8.32
C GLY A 19 7.15 3.07 9.62
N LEU A 20 6.49 3.93 10.40
CA LEU A 20 6.96 4.35 11.71
C LEU A 20 7.06 3.18 12.70
N PHE A 21 6.08 2.27 12.67
CA PHE A 21 6.11 1.06 13.49
C PHE A 21 7.28 0.15 13.12
N ARG A 22 7.57 0.00 11.82
CA ARG A 22 8.75 -0.74 11.35
C ARG A 22 10.04 -0.14 11.93
N GLU A 23 10.25 1.16 11.75
CA GLU A 23 11.49 1.82 12.17
C GLU A 23 11.65 1.85 13.70
N LYS A 24 10.58 2.14 14.45
CA LYS A 24 10.68 2.34 15.90
C LYS A 24 10.57 1.07 16.73
N VAL A 25 9.90 0.04 16.22
CA VAL A 25 9.57 -1.17 16.99
C VAL A 25 10.19 -2.42 16.39
N ILE A 26 10.02 -2.64 15.08
CA ILE A 26 10.45 -3.88 14.42
C ILE A 26 11.97 -3.90 14.19
N ALA A 27 12.54 -2.79 13.71
CA ALA A 27 13.95 -2.69 13.36
C ALA A 27 14.90 -2.90 14.56
N ASN A 28 14.42 -2.69 15.79
CA ASN A 28 15.19 -2.98 17.02
C ASN A 28 15.28 -4.48 17.33
N LYS A 29 14.47 -5.33 16.69
CA LYS A 29 14.34 -6.77 16.99
C LYS A 29 14.78 -7.67 15.85
N LEU A 30 14.77 -7.16 14.62
CA LEU A 30 15.02 -7.91 13.40
C LEU A 30 16.06 -7.19 12.55
N ASN A 31 16.70 -7.92 11.64
CA ASN A 31 17.50 -7.27 10.61
C ASN A 31 16.61 -6.47 9.65
N GLU A 32 17.22 -5.56 8.90
CA GLU A 32 16.51 -4.61 8.05
C GLU A 32 15.62 -5.29 7.00
N LEU A 33 16.09 -6.38 6.39
CA LEU A 33 15.34 -7.12 5.38
C LEU A 33 14.09 -7.79 5.99
N GLN A 34 14.24 -8.45 7.13
CA GLN A 34 13.14 -9.06 7.86
C GLN A 34 12.13 -8.02 8.33
N ALA A 35 12.61 -6.87 8.82
CA ALA A 35 11.74 -5.77 9.23
C ALA A 35 10.94 -5.21 8.04
N HIS A 36 11.56 -5.06 6.87
CA HIS A 36 10.90 -4.67 5.63
C HIS A 36 9.83 -5.69 5.20
N GLN A 37 10.15 -6.98 5.21
CA GLN A 37 9.22 -8.04 4.83
C GLN A 37 8.01 -8.11 5.76
N LEU A 38 8.24 -8.07 7.08
CA LEU A 38 7.16 -8.10 8.06
C LEU A 38 6.27 -6.86 7.98
N SER A 39 6.87 -5.69 7.78
CA SER A 39 6.14 -4.43 7.58
C SER A 39 5.33 -4.42 6.29
N THR A 40 5.81 -5.07 5.23
CA THR A 40 5.05 -5.21 3.98
C THR A 40 3.86 -6.15 4.17
N LEU A 41 4.06 -7.26 4.90
CA LEU A 41 2.99 -8.19 5.23
C LEU A 41 1.89 -7.53 6.07
N SER A 42 2.26 -6.77 7.12
CA SER A 42 1.28 -6.02 7.91
C SER A 42 0.53 -5.00 7.06
N MET A 43 1.23 -4.32 6.13
CA MET A 43 0.58 -3.41 5.19
C MET A 43 -0.47 -4.12 4.34
N ILE A 44 -0.14 -5.27 3.75
CA ILE A 44 -1.08 -6.07 2.93
C ILE A 44 -2.35 -6.42 3.73
N ILE A 45 -2.18 -6.87 4.98
CA ILE A 45 -3.28 -7.25 5.86
C ILE A 45 -4.15 -6.03 6.21
N PHE A 46 -3.55 -4.96 6.73
CA PHE A 46 -4.30 -3.77 7.13
C PHE A 46 -5.01 -3.11 5.95
N PHE A 47 -4.38 -3.09 4.79
CA PHE A 47 -4.98 -2.57 3.58
C PHE A 47 -6.14 -3.45 3.10
N GLY A 48 -6.00 -4.77 3.16
CA GLY A 48 -7.08 -5.70 2.85
C GLY A 48 -8.30 -5.48 3.76
N ILE A 49 -8.07 -5.34 5.07
CA ILE A 49 -9.13 -5.02 6.05
C ILE A 49 -9.76 -3.65 5.73
N TYR A 50 -8.94 -2.64 5.43
CA TYR A 50 -9.42 -1.31 5.08
C TYR A 50 -10.35 -1.34 3.86
N VAL A 51 -9.92 -1.97 2.77
CA VAL A 51 -10.73 -2.08 1.54
C VAL A 51 -12.00 -2.89 1.80
N TRP A 52 -11.93 -3.94 2.62
CA TRP A 52 -13.10 -4.72 3.02
C TRP A 52 -14.14 -3.86 3.71
N VAL A 53 -13.75 -3.10 4.74
CA VAL A 53 -14.65 -2.19 5.46
C VAL A 53 -15.18 -1.10 4.54
N LEU A 54 -14.29 -0.50 3.72
CA LEU A 54 -14.67 0.55 2.78
C LEU A 54 -15.75 0.09 1.81
N PHE A 55 -15.66 -1.13 1.28
CA PHE A 55 -16.62 -1.64 0.29
C PHE A 55 -17.96 -2.05 0.89
N LYS A 56 -18.01 -2.29 2.21
CA LYS A 56 -19.29 -2.41 2.94
C LYS A 56 -20.02 -1.09 3.06
N ILE A 57 -19.29 0.03 3.13
CA ILE A 57 -19.86 1.40 3.24
C ILE A 57 -20.16 1.96 1.84
N PHE A 58 -19.18 1.86 0.93
CA PHE A 58 -19.24 2.38 -0.42
C PHE A 58 -19.08 1.25 -1.43
N LYS A 59 -20.15 0.47 -1.61
CA LYS A 59 -20.17 -0.64 -2.56
C LYS A 59 -19.85 -0.14 -3.98
N PRO A 60 -18.87 -0.73 -4.68
CA PRO A 60 -18.65 -0.49 -6.10
C PRO A 60 -19.85 -0.94 -6.94
N GLU A 61 -20.11 -0.23 -8.03
CA GLU A 61 -21.24 -0.48 -8.93
C GLU A 61 -20.97 -1.60 -9.94
N SER A 62 -19.70 -1.85 -10.25
CA SER A 62 -19.31 -2.86 -11.23
C SER A 62 -17.87 -3.34 -11.03
N THR A 63 -17.57 -4.50 -11.63
CA THR A 63 -16.21 -5.05 -11.72
C THR A 63 -15.24 -4.10 -12.42
N ASN A 64 -15.67 -3.40 -13.48
CA ASN A 64 -14.82 -2.42 -14.16
C ASN A 64 -14.45 -1.25 -13.24
N GLN A 65 -15.39 -0.82 -12.38
CA GLN A 65 -15.13 0.24 -11.42
C GLN A 65 -14.05 -0.17 -10.40
N THR A 66 -14.02 -1.43 -9.96
CA THR A 66 -13.00 -1.88 -8.98
C THR A 66 -11.60 -1.91 -9.58
N LEU A 67 -11.47 -2.28 -10.85
CA LEU A 67 -10.18 -2.20 -11.57
C LEU A 67 -9.70 -0.75 -11.68
N LEU A 68 -10.60 0.19 -12.00
CA LEU A 68 -10.26 1.62 -12.05
C LEU A 68 -9.87 2.18 -10.68
N ILE A 69 -10.51 1.74 -9.60
CA ILE A 69 -10.13 2.11 -8.23
C ILE A 69 -8.71 1.64 -7.92
N GLY A 70 -8.40 0.37 -8.21
CA GLY A 70 -7.06 -0.20 -7.98
C GLY A 70 -5.97 0.53 -8.75
N LEU A 71 -6.20 0.82 -10.05
CA LEU A 71 -5.27 1.58 -10.88
C LEU A 71 -5.08 3.01 -10.38
N LEU A 72 -6.16 3.69 -10.00
CA LEU A 72 -6.09 5.04 -9.42
C LEU A 72 -5.22 5.05 -8.16
N TRP A 73 -5.47 4.11 -7.25
CA TRP A 73 -4.72 4.01 -6.00
C TRP A 73 -3.26 3.64 -6.22
N LEU A 74 -2.96 2.76 -7.17
CA LEU A 74 -1.58 2.45 -7.56
C LEU A 74 -0.84 3.73 -8.00
N VAL A 75 -1.41 4.49 -8.94
CA VAL A 75 -0.79 5.70 -9.47
C VAL A 75 -0.56 6.72 -8.36
N LEU A 76 -1.57 6.98 -7.53
CA LEU A 76 -1.45 7.90 -6.39
C LEU A 76 -0.37 7.44 -5.40
N THR A 77 -0.28 6.13 -5.15
CA THR A 77 0.68 5.56 -4.18
C THR A 77 2.10 5.66 -4.70
N VAL A 78 2.36 5.34 -5.97
CA VAL A 78 3.70 5.48 -6.57
C VAL A 78 4.10 6.95 -6.61
N ILE A 79 3.22 7.86 -7.05
CA ILE A 79 3.50 9.30 -7.04
C ILE A 79 3.82 9.78 -5.62
N PHE A 80 2.99 9.41 -4.65
CA PHE A 80 3.21 9.78 -3.24
C PHE A 80 4.53 9.22 -2.72
N GLU A 81 4.82 7.94 -2.93
CA GLU A 81 6.04 7.29 -2.46
C GLU A 81 7.29 8.02 -2.94
N PHE A 82 7.36 8.33 -4.23
CA PHE A 82 8.52 9.01 -4.79
C PHE A 82 8.58 10.49 -4.38
N LEU A 83 7.47 11.22 -4.40
CA LEU A 83 7.46 12.63 -4.02
C LEU A 83 7.72 12.81 -2.51
N PHE A 84 6.98 12.11 -1.67
CA PHE A 84 7.13 12.17 -0.22
C PHE A 84 8.47 11.57 0.21
N GLY A 85 8.83 10.40 -0.31
CA GLY A 85 10.09 9.73 0.02
C GLY A 85 11.31 10.57 -0.36
N HIS A 86 11.30 11.18 -1.55
CA HIS A 86 12.42 11.98 -2.00
C HIS A 86 12.45 13.38 -1.38
N TYR A 87 11.35 14.14 -1.47
CA TYR A 87 11.35 15.56 -1.09
C TYR A 87 11.04 15.82 0.39
N VAL A 88 10.32 14.93 1.09
CA VAL A 88 9.94 15.12 2.49
C VAL A 88 10.83 14.31 3.43
N VAL A 89 11.04 13.02 3.13
CA VAL A 89 11.91 12.15 3.95
C VAL A 89 13.39 12.32 3.57
N GLY A 90 13.69 12.84 2.38
CA GLY A 90 15.06 13.05 1.91
C GLY A 90 15.76 11.77 1.44
N HIS A 91 15.01 10.73 1.08
CA HIS A 91 15.60 9.50 0.56
C HIS A 91 16.05 9.69 -0.90
N PRO A 92 17.27 9.25 -1.26
CA PRO A 92 17.73 9.33 -2.63
C PRO A 92 16.97 8.33 -3.52
N TRP A 93 16.83 8.66 -4.81
CA TRP A 93 16.09 7.84 -5.78
C TRP A 93 16.55 6.38 -5.83
N ASN A 94 17.86 6.15 -5.75
CA ASN A 94 18.43 4.81 -5.72
C ASN A 94 17.92 3.99 -4.52
N LYS A 95 17.71 4.62 -3.35
CA LYS A 95 17.17 3.95 -2.17
C LYS A 95 15.71 3.55 -2.37
N LEU A 96 14.89 4.43 -2.95
CA LEU A 96 13.48 4.14 -3.25
C LEU A 96 13.37 3.01 -4.29
N LEU A 97 14.18 3.06 -5.35
CA LEU A 97 14.22 2.03 -6.38
C LEU A 97 14.74 0.67 -5.86
N LEU A 98 15.57 0.66 -4.82
CA LEU A 98 16.04 -0.59 -4.21
C LEU A 98 14.90 -1.41 -3.63
N ASP A 99 13.87 -0.77 -3.06
CA ASP A 99 12.71 -1.47 -2.50
C ASP A 99 11.90 -2.22 -3.57
N TYR A 100 12.09 -1.92 -4.86
CA TYR A 100 11.49 -2.66 -5.97
C TYR A 100 12.28 -3.91 -6.40
N ASN A 101 13.47 -4.13 -5.83
CA ASN A 101 14.34 -5.22 -6.25
C ASN A 101 13.99 -6.54 -5.55
N ILE A 102 13.05 -7.29 -6.14
CA ILE A 102 12.61 -8.61 -5.65
C ILE A 102 13.77 -9.60 -5.53
N LEU A 103 14.79 -9.52 -6.40
CA LEU A 103 15.97 -10.39 -6.35
C LEU A 103 16.80 -10.18 -5.08
N LYS A 104 16.70 -9.00 -4.46
CA LYS A 104 17.31 -8.70 -3.15
C LYS A 104 16.40 -9.02 -1.97
N GLY A 105 15.30 -9.73 -2.19
CA GLY A 105 14.31 -10.08 -1.18
C GLY A 105 13.38 -8.94 -0.77
N ARG A 106 13.39 -7.82 -1.51
CA ARG A 106 12.52 -6.67 -1.28
C ARG A 106 11.13 -6.96 -1.84
N VAL A 107 10.13 -6.87 -0.99
CA VAL A 107 8.78 -7.36 -1.29
C VAL A 107 7.77 -6.24 -1.47
N TRP A 108 8.21 -4.99 -1.50
CA TRP A 108 7.34 -3.84 -1.75
C TRP A 108 6.48 -3.96 -3.03
N PRO A 109 6.97 -4.51 -4.16
CA PRO A 109 6.12 -4.73 -5.33
C PRO A 109 4.91 -5.63 -5.06
N LEU A 110 4.97 -6.53 -4.08
CA LEU A 110 3.82 -7.35 -3.69
C LEU A 110 2.70 -6.49 -3.11
N PHE A 111 3.04 -5.45 -2.34
CA PHE A 111 2.05 -4.50 -1.86
C PHE A 111 1.46 -3.68 -3.02
N LEU A 112 2.25 -3.27 -4.00
CA LEU A 112 1.76 -2.56 -5.20
C LEU A 112 0.84 -3.41 -6.07
N ILE A 113 1.12 -4.72 -6.18
CA ILE A 113 0.20 -5.66 -6.81
C ILE A 113 -1.09 -5.73 -5.98
N TRP A 114 -0.97 -5.88 -4.66
CA TRP A 114 -2.10 -6.01 -3.75
C TRP A 114 -3.03 -4.78 -3.75
N ILE A 115 -2.52 -3.56 -3.69
CA ILE A 115 -3.34 -2.33 -3.78
C ILE A 115 -4.13 -2.26 -5.10
N THR A 116 -3.57 -2.81 -6.17
CA THR A 116 -4.19 -2.83 -7.49
C THR A 116 -5.29 -3.88 -7.57
N ILE A 117 -5.05 -5.10 -7.06
CA ILE A 117 -5.99 -6.23 -7.22
C ILE A 117 -7.00 -6.35 -6.07
N SER A 118 -6.70 -5.85 -4.88
CA SER A 118 -7.54 -6.00 -3.70
C SER A 118 -8.96 -5.44 -3.87
N PRO A 119 -9.21 -4.30 -4.55
CA PRO A 119 -10.56 -3.86 -4.86
C PRO A 119 -11.37 -4.92 -5.61
N TYR A 120 -10.77 -5.51 -6.64
CA TYR A 120 -11.41 -6.54 -7.45
C TYR A 120 -11.70 -7.79 -6.62
N VAL A 121 -10.70 -8.29 -5.89
CA VAL A 121 -10.81 -9.51 -5.08
C VAL A 121 -11.89 -9.35 -4.03
N ILE A 122 -11.83 -8.27 -3.24
CA ILE A 122 -12.75 -8.03 -2.13
C ILE A 122 -14.18 -7.81 -2.62
N TYR A 123 -14.37 -7.11 -3.74
CA TYR A 123 -15.70 -6.95 -4.33
C TYR A 123 -16.35 -8.28 -4.68
N HIS A 124 -15.59 -9.24 -5.22
CA HIS A 124 -16.11 -10.57 -5.54
C HIS A 124 -16.34 -11.42 -4.29
N LEU A 125 -15.50 -11.28 -3.25
CA LEU A 125 -15.68 -11.99 -1.98
C LEU A 125 -16.87 -11.48 -1.16
N GLN A 126 -17.27 -10.22 -1.34
CA GLN A 126 -18.42 -9.61 -0.65
C GLN A 126 -19.73 -9.70 -1.42
N LYS A 127 -19.68 -10.21 -2.66
CA LYS A 127 -20.85 -10.34 -3.53
C LYS A 127 -21.78 -11.42 -3.01
#